data_AF-B0BV46-F1
#
_entry.id   AF-B0BV46-F1
#
_cell.length_a   1.000
_cell.length_b   1.000
_cell.length_c   1.000
_cell.angle_alpha   90.00
_cell.angle_beta   90.00
_cell.angle_gamma   90.00
#
_symmetry.space_group_name_H-M   'P 1'
#
loop_
_entity.id
_entity.type
_entity.pdbx_description
1 polymer ?
#
loop_
_entity_poly.entity_id
_entity_poly.type
_entity_poly.pdbx_seq_one_letter_code
_entity_poly.pdbx_strand_id
1 'polypeptide(L)'
;MSEDIRSKELFNRINDISETNKDDPEEIRNNFKKFVLNILETDNITPYKLSEKTGTHETAWKNFLDGRTKMPDMGAIVALADYKNVPLDEVIGRDINKEKKITVEIKQTPEISASIAKLPKDILQEAMLIGEKAREVIHKPTNKKTKSFAEQVKSSHKPKGRSI
;
A
#
# COMPACT_ATOMS: atom_id res chain seq x y z
N MET A 1 32.18 1.77 -21.13
CA MET A 1 31.22 2.42 -20.22
C MET A 1 29.95 2.68 -21.01
N SER A 2 29.01 1.74 -20.97
CA SER A 2 27.67 1.90 -21.57
C SER A 2 26.68 1.58 -20.46
N GLU A 3 26.34 2.59 -19.66
CA GLU A 3 25.19 2.52 -18.78
C GLU A 3 23.92 2.61 -19.64
N ASP A 4 23.56 1.43 -20.17
CA ASP A 4 22.21 0.89 -20.26
C ASP A 4 21.07 1.90 -20.51
N ILE A 5 21.08 2.51 -21.69
CA ILE A 5 20.03 3.39 -22.24
C ILE A 5 18.64 2.73 -22.17
N ARG A 6 18.61 1.40 -22.28
CA ARG A 6 17.41 0.56 -22.25
C ARG A 6 16.71 0.56 -20.89
N SER A 7 17.49 0.58 -19.81
CA SER A 7 16.98 0.64 -18.45
C SER A 7 16.37 2.02 -18.14
N LYS A 8 16.90 3.09 -18.73
CA LYS A 8 16.39 4.46 -18.55
C LYS A 8 15.06 4.71 -19.28
N GLU A 9 14.90 4.17 -20.49
CA GLU A 9 13.61 4.25 -21.23
C GLU A 9 12.49 3.44 -20.57
N LEU A 10 12.81 2.26 -20.02
CA LEU A 10 11.83 1.45 -19.27
C LEU A 10 11.37 2.15 -17.99
N PHE A 11 12.28 2.77 -17.24
CA PHE A 11 11.93 3.55 -16.05
C PHE A 11 11.05 4.76 -16.38
N ASN A 12 11.32 5.45 -17.48
CA ASN A 12 10.53 6.60 -17.90
C ASN A 12 9.10 6.19 -18.33
N ARG A 13 8.94 5.08 -19.06
CA ARG A 13 7.61 4.56 -19.44
C ARG A 13 6.76 4.11 -18.25
N ILE A 14 7.38 3.56 -17.20
CA ILE A 14 6.68 3.16 -15.98
C ILE A 14 6.11 4.40 -15.26
N ASN A 15 6.87 5.50 -15.23
CA ASN A 15 6.40 6.75 -14.64
C ASN A 15 5.21 7.34 -15.43
N ASP A 16 5.26 7.33 -16.76
CA ASP A 16 4.20 7.87 -17.62
C ASP A 16 2.86 7.10 -17.48
N ILE A 17 2.90 5.77 -17.31
CA ILE A 17 1.71 4.94 -17.09
C ILE A 17 1.07 5.24 -15.71
N SER A 18 1.87 5.61 -14.72
CA SER A 18 1.39 5.96 -13.38
C SER A 18 0.63 7.30 -13.35
N GLU A 19 0.80 8.18 -14.33
CA GLU A 19 0.17 9.51 -14.33
C GLU A 19 -1.28 9.49 -14.82
N THR A 20 -1.65 8.53 -15.67
CA THR A 20 -2.95 8.52 -16.37
C THR A 20 -4.06 7.75 -15.64
N ASN A 21 -3.73 7.06 -14.54
CA ASN A 21 -4.67 6.27 -13.72
C ASN A 21 -4.51 6.57 -12.22
N LYS A 22 -4.05 7.77 -11.84
CA LYS A 22 -4.03 8.18 -10.44
C LYS A 22 -5.48 8.40 -10.00
N ASP A 23 -5.96 7.54 -9.11
CA ASP A 23 -7.19 7.81 -8.38
C ASP A 23 -7.04 9.17 -7.70
N ASP A 24 -7.97 10.10 -7.92
CA ASP A 24 -7.92 11.42 -7.30
C ASP A 24 -8.02 11.22 -5.78
N PRO A 25 -7.00 11.65 -4.99
CA PRO A 25 -7.02 11.48 -3.55
C PRO A 25 -8.23 12.17 -2.88
N GLU A 26 -8.77 13.24 -3.46
CA GLU A 26 -10.00 13.87 -2.95
C GLU A 26 -11.24 13.03 -3.29
N GLU A 27 -11.27 12.34 -4.44
CA GLU A 27 -12.35 11.41 -4.79
C GLU A 27 -12.38 10.22 -3.83
N ILE A 28 -11.23 9.59 -3.57
CA ILE A 28 -11.11 8.51 -2.57
C ILE A 28 -11.62 8.99 -1.21
N ARG A 29 -11.21 10.19 -0.79
CA ARG A 29 -11.66 10.79 0.47
C ARG A 29 -13.16 10.96 0.54
N ASN A 30 -13.76 11.48 -0.52
CA ASN A 30 -15.21 11.70 -0.58
C ASN A 30 -15.97 10.37 -0.60
N ASN A 31 -15.48 9.37 -1.32
CA ASN A 31 -16.09 8.03 -1.36
C ASN A 31 -16.05 7.36 0.02
N PHE A 32 -14.89 7.38 0.67
CA PHE A 32 -14.75 6.86 2.02
C PHE A 32 -15.62 7.63 3.03
N LYS A 33 -15.71 8.96 2.92
CA LYS A 33 -16.60 9.76 3.79
C LYS A 33 -18.06 9.37 3.62
N LYS A 34 -18.53 9.18 2.38
CA LYS A 34 -19.88 8.70 2.09
C LYS A 34 -20.11 7.31 2.69
N PHE A 35 -19.13 6.43 2.56
CA PHE A 35 -19.20 5.08 3.13
C PHE A 35 -19.35 5.12 4.65
N VAL A 36 -18.52 5.89 5.35
CA VAL A 36 -18.62 6.06 6.81
C VAL A 36 -19.98 6.64 7.22
N LEU A 37 -20.46 7.68 6.53
CA LEU A 37 -21.78 8.27 6.81
C LEU A 37 -22.93 7.28 6.61
N ASN A 38 -22.88 6.51 5.53
CA ASN A 38 -23.85 5.46 5.26
C ASN A 38 -23.90 4.44 6.41
N ILE A 39 -22.75 4.04 6.95
CA ILE A 39 -22.71 3.13 8.11
C ILE A 39 -23.39 3.74 9.34
N LEU A 40 -23.12 5.02 9.63
CA LEU A 40 -23.72 5.69 10.79
C LEU A 40 -25.25 5.75 10.66
N GLU A 41 -25.74 6.00 9.44
CA GLU A 41 -27.17 6.03 9.13
C GLU A 41 -27.81 4.63 9.16
N THR A 42 -27.22 3.64 8.47
CA THR A 42 -27.78 2.27 8.38
C THR A 42 -27.81 1.56 9.72
N ASP A 43 -26.77 1.75 10.53
CA ASP A 43 -26.65 1.10 11.83
C ASP A 43 -27.30 1.96 12.93
N ASN A 44 -27.72 3.18 12.60
CA ASN A 44 -28.23 4.19 13.53
C ASN A 44 -27.31 4.38 14.74
N ILE A 45 -26.01 4.56 14.48
CA ILE A 45 -24.97 4.69 15.50
C ILE A 45 -24.27 6.04 15.41
N THR A 46 -23.73 6.48 16.54
CA THR A 46 -22.88 7.67 16.60
C THR A 46 -21.43 7.31 16.23
N PRO A 47 -20.57 8.29 15.86
CA PRO A 47 -19.15 8.07 15.65
C PRO A 47 -18.43 7.43 16.85
N TYR A 48 -18.88 7.75 18.07
CA TYR A 48 -18.42 7.11 19.30
C TYR A 48 -18.77 5.61 19.34
N LYS A 49 -20.02 5.26 18.99
CA LYS A 49 -20.42 3.86 18.91
C LYS A 49 -19.71 3.11 17.78
N LEU A 50 -19.41 3.79 16.68
CA LEU A 50 -18.56 3.24 15.62
C LEU A 50 -17.15 2.94 16.13
N SER A 51 -16.56 3.83 16.93
CA SER A 51 -15.23 3.61 17.50
C SER A 51 -15.19 2.43 18.47
N GLU A 52 -16.23 2.27 19.31
CA GLU A 52 -16.37 1.10 20.18
C GLU A 52 -16.49 -0.20 19.37
N LYS A 53 -17.30 -0.22 18.31
CA LYS A 53 -17.49 -1.43 17.49
C LYS A 53 -16.27 -1.83 16.67
N THR A 54 -15.49 -0.84 16.21
CA THR A 54 -14.28 -1.09 15.40
C THR A 54 -13.00 -1.19 16.25
N GLY A 55 -13.07 -0.96 17.56
CA GLY A 55 -11.89 -0.94 18.43
C GLY A 55 -10.90 0.17 18.11
N THR A 56 -11.40 1.30 17.58
CA THR A 56 -10.58 2.44 17.14
C THR A 56 -10.75 3.65 18.06
N HIS A 57 -9.90 4.66 17.90
CA HIS A 57 -9.99 5.87 18.71
C HIS A 57 -11.11 6.79 18.21
N GLU A 58 -12.01 7.24 19.09
CA GLU A 58 -13.16 8.10 18.75
C GLU A 58 -12.77 9.34 17.93
N THR A 59 -11.66 9.99 18.30
CA THR A 59 -11.22 11.22 17.63
C THR A 59 -10.85 11.01 16.18
N ALA A 60 -10.52 9.78 15.76
CA ALA A 60 -10.22 9.47 14.37
C ALA A 60 -11.45 9.74 13.48
N TRP A 61 -12.62 9.22 13.88
CA TRP A 61 -13.86 9.39 13.13
C TRP A 61 -14.39 10.82 13.23
N LYS A 62 -14.36 11.41 14.43
CA LYS A 62 -14.82 12.78 14.63
C LYS A 62 -14.02 13.78 13.79
N ASN A 63 -12.68 13.74 13.88
CA ASN A 63 -11.84 14.66 13.13
C ASN A 63 -11.91 14.44 11.62
N PHE A 64 -12.09 13.20 11.17
CA PHE A 64 -12.28 12.90 9.75
C PHE A 64 -13.60 13.46 9.22
N LEU A 65 -14.72 13.23 9.93
CA LEU A 65 -16.05 13.71 9.52
C LEU A 65 -16.13 15.25 9.53
N ASP A 66 -15.56 15.87 10.56
CA ASP A 66 -15.42 17.34 10.69
C ASP A 66 -14.46 17.94 9.66
N GLY A 67 -13.70 17.10 8.94
CA GLY A 67 -12.73 17.53 7.93
C GLY A 67 -11.43 18.10 8.50
N ARG A 68 -11.19 17.98 9.80
CA ARG A 68 -9.90 18.35 10.45
C ARG A 68 -8.77 17.41 10.05
N THR A 69 -9.10 16.15 9.78
CA THR A 69 -8.15 15.15 9.27
C THR A 69 -8.56 14.73 7.87
N LYS A 70 -7.60 14.64 6.94
CA LYS A 70 -7.86 14.21 5.56
C LYS A 70 -8.29 12.74 5.48
N MET A 71 -7.62 11.87 6.23
CA MET A 71 -7.96 10.45 6.37
C MET A 71 -7.66 9.90 7.77
N PRO A 72 -8.46 8.95 8.27
CA PRO A 72 -8.08 8.15 9.43
C PRO A 72 -6.82 7.32 9.14
N ASP A 73 -6.22 6.80 10.20
CA ASP A 73 -5.12 5.85 10.08
C ASP A 73 -5.57 4.57 9.35
N MET A 74 -4.64 3.93 8.64
CA MET A 74 -4.90 2.72 7.87
C MET A 74 -5.49 1.62 8.75
N GLY A 75 -5.03 1.50 10.00
CA GLY A 75 -5.59 0.56 10.96
C GLY A 75 -7.09 0.77 11.21
N ALA A 76 -7.55 2.02 11.26
CA ALA A 76 -8.97 2.34 11.43
C ALA A 76 -9.80 2.03 10.18
N ILE A 77 -9.22 2.26 8.99
CA ILE A 77 -9.86 1.94 7.72
C ILE A 77 -10.03 0.42 7.57
N VAL A 78 -9.01 -0.37 7.90
CA VAL A 78 -9.09 -1.85 7.89
C VAL A 78 -10.13 -2.33 8.91
N ALA A 79 -10.10 -1.82 10.14
CA ALA A 79 -11.07 -2.20 11.17
C ALA A 79 -12.53 -1.92 10.75
N LEU A 80 -12.76 -0.85 9.99
CA LEU A 80 -14.07 -0.55 9.42
C LEU A 80 -14.48 -1.55 8.33
N ALA A 81 -13.54 -1.93 7.47
CA ALA A 81 -13.75 -2.95 6.43
C ALA A 81 -14.11 -4.30 7.04
N ASP A 82 -13.36 -4.71 8.08
CA ASP A 82 -13.60 -5.93 8.84
C ASP A 82 -14.96 -5.91 9.55
N TYR A 83 -15.33 -4.77 10.16
CA TYR A 83 -16.63 -4.60 10.81
C TYR A 83 -17.81 -4.80 9.83
N LYS A 84 -17.66 -4.34 8.58
CA LYS A 84 -18.69 -4.50 7.54
C LYS A 84 -18.53 -5.75 6.71
N ASN A 85 -17.45 -6.51 6.89
CA ASN A 85 -17.12 -7.69 6.11
C ASN A 85 -17.10 -7.42 4.60
N VAL A 86 -16.49 -6.29 4.19
CA VAL A 86 -16.36 -5.86 2.80
C VAL A 86 -14.89 -5.68 2.43
N PRO A 87 -14.51 -5.85 1.14
CA PRO A 87 -13.14 -5.59 0.71
C PRO A 87 -12.79 -4.11 0.84
N LEU A 88 -11.50 -3.83 1.09
CA LEU A 88 -11.00 -2.46 1.24
C LEU A 88 -11.28 -1.59 0.01
N ASP A 89 -11.24 -2.18 -1.19
CA ASP A 89 -11.54 -1.47 -2.44
C ASP A 89 -12.97 -0.90 -2.43
N GLU A 90 -13.95 -1.62 -1.90
CA GLU A 90 -15.33 -1.13 -1.77
C GLU A 90 -15.41 0.04 -0.77
N VAL A 91 -14.69 -0.04 0.34
CA VAL A 91 -14.63 1.00 1.38
C VAL A 91 -14.12 2.34 0.82
N ILE A 92 -13.12 2.29 -0.07
CA ILE A 92 -12.55 3.48 -0.72
C ILE A 92 -13.26 3.85 -2.04
N GLY A 93 -14.29 3.09 -2.44
CA GLY A 93 -15.05 3.32 -3.66
C GLY A 93 -14.30 3.00 -4.95
N ARG A 94 -13.35 2.06 -4.90
CA ARG A 94 -12.69 1.49 -6.08
C ARG A 94 -13.54 0.37 -6.65
N ASP A 95 -14.09 0.60 -7.84
CA ASP A 95 -14.72 -0.46 -8.61
C ASP A 95 -13.68 -1.27 -9.37
N ILE A 96 -13.42 -2.48 -8.88
CA ILE A 96 -12.54 -3.45 -9.55
C ILE A 96 -13.12 -3.89 -10.90
N ASN A 97 -14.45 -3.82 -11.03
CA ASN A 97 -15.23 -4.20 -12.21
C ASN A 97 -15.57 -3.03 -13.14
N LYS A 98 -15.20 -1.79 -12.80
CA LYS A 98 -15.23 -0.72 -13.80
C LYS A 98 -14.21 -1.15 -14.84
N GLU A 99 -14.70 -1.58 -16.01
CA GLU A 99 -13.89 -1.74 -17.21
C GLU A 99 -13.17 -0.42 -17.44
N LYS A 100 -11.98 -0.27 -16.87
CA LYS A 100 -11.03 0.73 -17.30
C LYS A 100 -10.86 0.36 -18.76
N LYS A 101 -11.33 1.21 -19.68
CA LYS A 101 -11.02 1.09 -21.10
C LYS A 101 -9.52 1.25 -21.19
N ILE A 102 -8.82 0.14 -21.00
CA ILE A 102 -7.41 0.08 -21.24
C ILE A 102 -7.33 0.07 -22.76
N THR A 103 -7.23 1.26 -23.37
CA THR A 103 -6.66 1.39 -24.71
C THR A 103 -5.18 1.09 -24.56
N VAL A 104 -4.87 -0.17 -24.24
CA VAL A 104 -3.52 -0.65 -24.42
C VAL A 104 -3.43 -0.88 -25.92
N GLU A 105 -2.59 -0.09 -26.60
CA GLU A 105 -1.88 -0.64 -27.73
C GLU A 105 -0.97 -1.75 -27.18
N ILE A 106 -1.58 -2.92 -26.98
CA ILE A 106 -0.93 -4.13 -26.54
C ILE A 106 0.00 -4.54 -27.68
N LYS A 107 1.27 -4.12 -27.61
CA LYS A 107 2.36 -5.00 -28.02
C LYS A 107 2.75 -5.95 -26.87
N GLN A 108 1.79 -6.40 -26.03
CA GLN A 108 2.00 -7.69 -25.37
C GLN A 108 1.97 -8.72 -26.49
N THR A 109 3.11 -9.32 -26.79
CA THR A 109 3.09 -10.59 -27.50
C THR A 109 2.52 -11.61 -26.50
N PRO A 110 1.39 -12.28 -26.81
CA PRO A 110 0.87 -13.42 -26.05
C PRO A 110 1.83 -14.63 -26.02
N GLU A 111 3.03 -14.50 -26.57
CA GLU A 111 3.98 -15.58 -26.79
C GLU A 111 4.63 -16.08 -25.51
N ILE A 112 4.89 -15.24 -24.51
CA ILE A 112 5.61 -15.67 -23.29
C ILE A 112 4.71 -16.56 -22.42
N SER A 113 3.45 -16.16 -22.20
CA SER A 113 2.49 -16.97 -21.42
C SER A 113 2.09 -18.25 -22.15
N ALA A 114 1.92 -18.20 -23.47
CA ALA A 114 1.60 -19.38 -24.28
C ALA A 114 2.78 -20.36 -24.42
N SER A 115 4.03 -19.89 -24.35
CA SER A 115 5.22 -20.75 -24.45
C SER A 115 5.56 -21.42 -23.13
N ILE A 116 5.40 -20.72 -21.99
CA ILE A 116 5.59 -21.31 -20.66
C ILE A 116 4.55 -22.42 -20.40
N ALA A 117 3.32 -22.25 -20.88
CA ALA A 117 2.28 -23.28 -20.76
C ALA A 117 2.59 -24.58 -21.54
N LYS A 118 3.52 -24.54 -22.52
CA LYS A 118 3.96 -25.69 -23.31
C LYS A 118 5.20 -26.38 -22.70
N LEU A 119 5.79 -25.82 -21.66
CA LEU A 119 6.95 -26.42 -21.00
C LEU A 119 6.52 -27.59 -20.11
N PRO A 120 7.23 -28.72 -20.14
CA PRO A 120 6.97 -29.84 -19.27
C PRO A 120 7.21 -29.46 -17.80
N LYS A 121 6.44 -30.09 -16.91
CA LYS A 121 6.29 -29.68 -15.51
C LYS A 121 7.59 -29.80 -14.71
N ASP A 122 8.39 -30.79 -15.09
CA ASP A 122 9.73 -31.10 -14.63
C ASP A 122 10.71 -29.93 -14.87
N ILE A 123 10.72 -29.33 -16.07
CA ILE A 123 11.54 -28.16 -16.38
C ILE A 123 11.08 -26.93 -15.57
N LEU A 124 9.78 -26.76 -15.40
CA LEU A 124 9.23 -25.67 -14.59
C LEU A 124 9.63 -25.79 -13.11
N GLN A 125 9.68 -27.03 -12.60
CA GLN A 125 10.06 -27.31 -11.23
C GLN A 125 11.56 -27.08 -10.99
N GLU A 126 12.42 -27.45 -11.95
CA GLU A 126 13.85 -27.12 -11.90
C GLU A 126 14.09 -25.61 -11.94
N ALA A 127 13.40 -24.89 -12.83
CA ALA A 127 13.51 -23.44 -12.91
C ALA A 127 13.08 -22.75 -11.59
N MET A 128 12.04 -23.28 -10.93
CA MET A 128 11.60 -22.80 -9.62
C MET A 128 12.67 -23.00 -8.55
N LEU A 129 13.29 -24.19 -8.49
CA LEU A 129 14.38 -24.50 -7.56
C LEU A 129 15.61 -23.62 -7.79
N ILE A 130 15.97 -23.34 -9.04
CA ILE A 130 17.06 -22.40 -9.38
C ILE A 130 16.71 -20.99 -8.90
N GLY A 131 15.46 -20.56 -9.10
CA GLY A 131 14.96 -19.28 -8.60
C GLY A 131 15.02 -19.16 -7.07
N GLU A 132 14.68 -20.21 -6.33
CA GLU A 132 14.79 -20.26 -4.87
C GLU A 132 16.25 -20.20 -4.41
N LYS A 133 17.12 -21.00 -5.02
CA LYS A 133 18.55 -21.04 -4.69
C LYS A 133 19.24 -19.71 -4.99
N ALA A 134 18.82 -19.00 -6.04
CA ALA A 134 19.34 -17.67 -6.35
C ALA A 134 18.90 -16.60 -5.33
N ARG A 135 17.72 -16.75 -4.69
CA ARG A 135 17.25 -15.81 -3.66
C ARG A 135 18.09 -15.87 -2.39
N GLU A 136 18.61 -17.04 -2.01
CA GLU A 136 19.52 -17.19 -0.87
C GLU A 136 20.85 -16.42 -1.06
N VAL A 137 21.28 -16.24 -2.30
CA VAL A 137 22.53 -15.53 -2.64
C VAL A 137 22.38 -14.01 -2.56
N ILE A 138 21.15 -13.48 -2.67
CA ILE A 138 20.91 -12.04 -2.86
C ILE A 138 20.74 -11.27 -1.53
N HIS A 139 20.55 -11.92 -0.38
CA HIS A 139 20.51 -11.22 0.92
C HIS A 139 21.21 -11.97 2.06
N LYS A 140 22.50 -11.67 2.28
CA LYS A 140 23.03 -11.72 3.66
C LYS A 140 22.53 -10.46 4.39
N PRO A 141 21.68 -10.56 5.41
CA PRO A 141 21.43 -9.41 6.28
C PRO A 141 22.75 -9.05 6.96
N THR A 142 23.25 -7.85 6.71
CA THR A 142 24.35 -7.30 7.51
C THR A 142 23.85 -7.17 8.94
N ASN A 143 24.22 -8.12 9.81
CA ASN A 143 24.05 -8.00 11.25
C ASN A 143 25.04 -6.95 11.79
N LYS A 144 24.81 -5.68 11.45
CA LYS A 144 25.32 -4.57 12.25
C LYS A 144 24.36 -4.49 13.43
N LYS A 145 24.81 -4.94 14.61
CA LYS A 145 24.13 -4.71 15.90
C LYS A 145 23.70 -3.23 15.96
N THR A 146 22.42 -2.97 15.76
CA THR A 146 21.84 -1.68 16.09
C THR A 146 21.82 -1.59 17.61
N LYS A 147 22.50 -0.58 18.15
CA LYS A 147 22.44 -0.27 19.58
C LYS A 147 20.98 -0.08 19.98
N SER A 148 20.61 -0.58 21.15
CA SER A 148 19.22 -0.48 21.60
C SER A 148 18.82 0.99 21.74
N PHE A 149 17.52 1.26 21.57
CA PHE A 149 16.95 2.61 21.67
C PHE A 149 17.35 3.32 22.98
N ALA A 150 17.56 2.56 24.07
CA ALA A 150 18.00 3.08 25.36
C ALA A 150 19.46 3.59 25.37
N GLU A 151 20.33 3.07 24.50
CA GLU A 151 21.71 3.56 24.35
C GLU A 151 21.80 4.82 23.49
N GLN A 152 20.93 4.97 22.48
CA GLN A 152 20.90 6.17 21.64
C GLN A 152 20.51 7.43 22.42
N VAL A 153 19.51 7.32 23.30
CA VAL A 153 18.96 8.46 24.07
C VAL A 153 19.97 9.06 25.05
N LYS A 154 20.94 8.29 25.55
CA LYS A 154 21.94 8.79 26.52
C LYS A 154 23.02 9.69 25.90
N SER A 155 23.25 9.59 24.59
CA SER A 155 24.31 10.36 23.91
C SER A 155 23.91 11.78 23.50
N SER A 156 22.63 12.12 23.53
CA SER A 156 22.12 13.43 23.08
C SER A 156 21.98 14.47 24.20
N HIS A 157 22.13 14.08 25.47
CA HIS A 157 22.10 15.00 26.62
C HIS A 157 23.51 15.25 27.15
N LYS A 158 24.32 16.02 26.40
CA LYS A 158 25.48 16.71 26.99
C LYS A 158 25.05 18.17 27.24
N PRO A 159 24.87 18.60 28.49
CA PRO A 159 24.57 20.01 28.76
C PRO A 159 25.77 20.84 28.30
N LYS A 160 25.55 21.77 27.37
CA LYS A 160 26.53 22.80 27.05
C LYS A 160 26.64 23.70 28.27
N GLY A 161 27.65 23.47 29.10
CA GLY A 161 28.04 24.40 30.15
C GLY A 161 28.36 25.76 29.50
N ARG A 162 27.67 26.81 29.96
CA ARG A 162 28.12 28.19 29.77
C ARG A 162 29.28 28.38 30.75
N SER A 163 30.50 28.57 30.23
CA SER A 163 31.54 29.22 31.03
C SER A 163 31.09 30.65 31.33
N ILE A 164 31.21 31.00 32.61
CA ILE A 164 30.95 32.33 33.18
C ILE A 164 32.04 33.28 32.71
#